data_AF-A0A095T6P7-F1
#
_entry.id   AF-A0A095T6P7-F1
#
_cell.length_a   1.000
_cell.length_b   1.000
_cell.length_c   1.000
_cell.angle_alpha   90.00
_cell.angle_beta   90.00
_cell.angle_gamma   90.00
#
_symmetry.space_group_name_H-M   'P 1'
#
loop_
_entity.id
_entity.type
_entity.pdbx_description
1 polymer ?
#
loop_
_entity_poly.entity_id
_entity_poly.type
_entity_poly.pdbx_seq_one_letter_code
_entity_poly.pdbx_strand_id
1 'polypeptide(L)'
;MNEFLQWVKNIRESIGETLLVSMGAAIGSVISWIYTKVRYRRERQFATASSKTKCEVFYQIGRLESSDPNPQAENIINTLLQGIGIMIPWRWSQYVLYYAREKGVAENNIELNAFLKSPQQMNIDQDEFSWNESEYWSCIVRVWVVMLIFSAVLLSISLKALNLATKSNDAQYTPLLFIAFISFVCWFILFLGSVMQDSRLRNAKRFNAQFSPWLEQKLCQKQSTM
;
A
#
# COMPACT_ATOMS: atom_id res chain seq x y z
N MET A 1 -18.24 23.40 -19.30
CA MET A 1 -19.21 23.22 -18.19
C MET A 1 -20.58 22.77 -18.70
N ASN A 2 -21.11 23.37 -19.79
CA ASN A 2 -22.40 22.98 -20.36
C ASN A 2 -22.45 21.54 -20.92
N GLU A 3 -21.41 21.07 -21.62
CA GLU A 3 -21.41 19.71 -22.18
C GLU A 3 -21.46 18.61 -21.11
N PHE A 4 -20.80 18.82 -19.97
CA PHE A 4 -20.82 17.87 -18.85
C PHE A 4 -22.21 17.79 -18.21
N LEU A 5 -22.87 18.94 -18.00
CA LEU A 5 -24.23 18.96 -17.46
C LEU A 5 -25.25 18.36 -18.42
N GLN A 6 -25.07 18.59 -19.73
CA GLN A 6 -25.92 18.01 -20.78
C GLN A 6 -25.71 16.50 -20.89
N TRP A 7 -24.47 16.04 -20.75
CA TRP A 7 -24.11 14.63 -20.66
C TRP A 7 -24.72 13.93 -19.44
N VAL A 8 -24.66 14.55 -18.25
CA VAL A 8 -25.33 14.02 -17.03
C VAL A 8 -26.84 13.93 -17.22
N LYS A 9 -27.46 14.91 -17.89
CA LYS A 9 -28.90 14.93 -18.17
C LYS A 9 -29.31 13.78 -19.10
N ASN A 10 -28.58 13.56 -20.19
CA ASN A 10 -28.86 12.50 -21.15
C ASN A 10 -28.70 11.10 -20.54
N ILE A 11 -27.72 10.91 -19.66
CA ILE A 11 -27.54 9.66 -18.90
C ILE A 11 -28.72 9.44 -17.95
N ARG A 12 -29.19 10.49 -17.26
CA ARG A 12 -30.35 10.42 -16.35
C ARG A 12 -31.64 10.02 -17.09
N GLU A 13 -31.84 10.52 -18.30
CA GLU A 13 -33.00 10.21 -19.14
C GLU A 13 -32.95 8.80 -19.75
N SER A 14 -31.76 8.32 -20.15
CA SER A 14 -31.58 7.01 -20.81
C SER A 14 -31.57 5.82 -19.83
N ILE A 15 -31.03 6.01 -18.62
CA ILE A 15 -30.73 4.91 -17.68
C ILE A 15 -31.80 4.79 -16.57
N GLY A 16 -32.58 5.85 -16.35
CA GLY A 16 -33.49 5.96 -15.22
C GLY A 16 -32.75 6.22 -13.90
N GLU A 17 -33.31 7.07 -13.04
CA GLU A 17 -32.69 7.48 -11.77
C GLU A 17 -32.32 6.30 -10.87
N THR A 18 -33.13 5.26 -10.87
CA THR A 18 -32.98 4.08 -10.01
C THR A 18 -31.71 3.29 -10.32
N LEU A 19 -31.34 3.19 -11.59
CA LEU A 19 -30.18 2.42 -12.05
C LEU A 19 -28.89 3.23 -11.88
N LEU A 20 -28.95 4.55 -12.07
CA LEU A 20 -27.86 5.47 -11.72
C LEU A 20 -27.54 5.48 -10.22
N VAL A 21 -28.57 5.55 -9.37
CA VAL A 21 -28.42 5.52 -7.91
C VAL A 21 -27.88 4.17 -7.44
N SER A 22 -28.34 3.05 -8.03
CA SER A 22 -27.85 1.72 -7.67
C SER A 22 -26.40 1.48 -8.12
N MET A 23 -26.00 1.99 -9.29
CA MET A 23 -24.61 1.97 -9.76
C MET A 23 -23.70 2.83 -8.88
N GLY A 24 -24.15 4.03 -8.48
CA GLY A 24 -23.42 4.89 -7.55
C GLY A 24 -23.24 4.26 -6.16
N ALA A 25 -24.29 3.62 -5.63
CA ALA A 25 -24.25 2.91 -4.36
C ALA A 25 -23.38 1.64 -4.43
N ALA A 26 -23.42 0.91 -5.55
CA ALA A 26 -22.57 -0.25 -5.80
C ALA A 26 -21.09 0.14 -5.87
N ILE A 27 -20.77 1.25 -6.53
CA ILE A 27 -19.41 1.82 -6.51
C ILE A 27 -19.05 2.14 -5.05
N GLY A 28 -19.80 3.01 -4.38
CA GLY A 28 -19.49 3.44 -3.00
C GLY A 28 -19.31 2.29 -2.00
N SER A 29 -20.09 1.22 -2.11
CA SER A 29 -19.95 0.03 -1.27
C SER A 29 -18.71 -0.80 -1.60
N VAL A 30 -18.35 -0.95 -2.89
CA VAL A 30 -17.07 -1.56 -3.31
C VAL A 30 -15.88 -0.70 -2.86
N ILE A 31 -15.96 0.63 -2.95
CA ILE A 31 -14.94 1.55 -2.41
C ILE A 31 -14.75 1.30 -0.93
N SER A 32 -15.83 1.35 -0.15
CA SER A 32 -15.79 1.17 1.30
C SER A 32 -15.26 -0.21 1.67
N TRP A 33 -15.69 -1.27 0.96
CA TRP A 33 -15.25 -2.64 1.22
C TRP A 33 -13.78 -2.87 0.89
N ILE A 34 -13.29 -2.41 -0.27
CA ILE A 34 -11.88 -2.51 -0.67
C ILE A 34 -11.01 -1.67 0.25
N TYR A 35 -11.39 -0.41 0.48
CA TYR A 35 -10.67 0.48 1.38
C TYR A 35 -10.54 -0.13 2.78
N THR A 36 -11.63 -0.68 3.31
CA THR A 36 -11.64 -1.30 4.65
C THR A 36 -10.81 -2.59 4.67
N LYS A 37 -10.99 -3.52 3.73
CA LYS A 37 -10.26 -4.80 3.73
C LYS A 37 -8.78 -4.65 3.41
N VAL A 38 -8.42 -3.79 2.47
CA VAL A 38 -7.01 -3.58 2.07
C VAL A 38 -6.26 -2.84 3.17
N ARG A 39 -6.84 -1.78 3.76
CA ARG A 39 -6.28 -1.10 4.94
C ARG A 39 -6.09 -2.05 6.12
N TYR A 40 -7.05 -2.94 6.36
CA TYR A 40 -6.97 -3.89 7.48
C TYR A 40 -5.91 -4.99 7.30
N ARG A 41 -5.71 -5.53 6.08
CA ARG A 41 -4.78 -6.65 5.85
C ARG A 41 -3.36 -6.24 5.48
N ARG A 42 -3.17 -5.21 4.65
CA ARG A 42 -1.86 -4.93 4.02
C ARG A 42 -0.99 -3.96 4.81
N GLU A 43 -1.55 -3.07 5.61
CA GLU A 43 -0.79 -2.03 6.34
C GLU A 43 -0.59 -2.34 7.82
N ARG A 44 -1.25 -3.38 8.38
CA ARG A 44 -1.24 -3.60 9.82
C ARG A 44 -0.57 -4.87 10.33
N GLN A 45 0.00 -5.77 9.52
CA GLN A 45 0.51 -7.07 10.04
C GLN A 45 1.29 -6.99 11.36
N PHE A 46 2.20 -6.03 11.56
CA PHE A 46 2.83 -5.81 12.86
C PHE A 46 1.86 -5.26 13.92
N ALA A 47 1.11 -4.20 13.62
CA ALA A 47 0.04 -3.71 14.51
C ALA A 47 -1.12 -4.70 14.81
N THR A 48 -1.36 -5.70 13.95
CA THR A 48 -2.46 -6.67 14.07
C THR A 48 -2.02 -8.03 14.59
N ALA A 49 -0.72 -8.33 14.58
CA ALA A 49 -0.22 -9.53 15.22
C ALA A 49 -0.54 -9.45 16.72
N SER A 50 -1.13 -10.51 17.27
CA SER A 50 -1.47 -10.53 18.70
C SER A 50 -0.21 -10.39 19.54
N SER A 51 -0.30 -9.77 20.72
CA SER A 51 0.84 -9.67 21.65
C SER A 51 1.42 -11.04 21.97
N LYS A 52 0.58 -12.09 22.06
CA LYS A 52 1.02 -13.48 22.24
C LYS A 52 1.89 -13.95 21.08
N THR A 53 1.44 -13.75 19.83
CA THR A 53 2.19 -14.12 18.62
C THR A 53 3.52 -13.37 18.53
N LYS A 54 3.53 -12.07 18.84
CA LYS A 54 4.76 -11.27 18.86
C LYS A 54 5.74 -11.78 19.91
N CYS A 55 5.27 -12.01 21.14
CA CYS A 55 6.11 -12.55 22.20
C CYS A 55 6.67 -13.93 21.85
N GLU A 56 5.86 -14.80 21.24
CA GLU A 56 6.31 -16.13 20.80
C GLU A 56 7.39 -16.03 19.72
N VAL A 57 7.21 -15.15 18.74
CA VAL A 57 8.23 -14.88 17.71
C VAL A 57 9.51 -14.34 18.33
N PHE A 58 9.44 -13.30 19.18
CA PHE A 58 10.63 -12.76 19.83
C PHE A 58 11.32 -13.78 20.76
N TYR A 59 10.56 -14.64 21.43
CA TYR A 59 11.10 -15.73 22.23
C TYR A 59 11.85 -16.76 21.37
N GLN A 60 11.28 -17.16 20.23
CA GLN A 60 11.94 -18.07 19.29
C GLN A 60 13.21 -17.44 18.71
N ILE A 61 13.17 -16.15 18.37
CA ILE A 61 14.35 -15.41 17.90
C ILE A 61 15.44 -15.41 18.99
N GLY A 62 15.12 -15.08 20.24
CA GLY A 62 16.09 -15.11 21.34
C GLY A 62 16.71 -16.50 21.57
N ARG A 63 15.93 -17.58 21.39
CA ARG A 63 16.47 -18.95 21.43
C ARG A 63 17.44 -19.23 20.28
N LEU A 64 17.10 -18.79 19.07
CA LEU A 64 17.95 -18.96 17.89
C LEU A 64 19.24 -18.15 18.01
N GLU A 65 19.20 -16.96 18.60
CA GLU A 65 20.40 -16.14 18.87
C GLU A 65 21.30 -16.75 19.94
N SER A 66 20.73 -17.42 20.94
CA SER A 66 21.50 -18.12 21.97
C SER A 66 22.11 -19.45 21.49
N SER A 67 21.66 -19.94 20.33
CA SER A 67 22.20 -21.12 19.66
C SER A 67 23.28 -20.66 18.66
N ASP A 68 24.30 -21.48 18.42
CA ASP A 68 25.49 -21.13 17.62
C ASP A 68 25.15 -20.32 16.33
N PRO A 69 25.79 -19.16 16.07
CA PRO A 69 25.43 -18.28 14.96
C PRO A 69 25.70 -18.95 13.62
N ASN A 70 24.63 -19.42 12.98
CA ASN A 70 24.63 -20.05 11.66
C ASN A 70 23.86 -19.16 10.68
N PRO A 71 24.33 -18.97 9.43
CA PRO A 71 23.56 -18.31 8.36
C PRO A 71 22.12 -18.81 8.20
N GLN A 72 21.86 -20.07 8.52
CA GLN A 72 20.51 -20.65 8.53
C GLN A 72 19.62 -20.06 9.63
N ALA A 73 20.18 -19.76 10.81
CA ALA A 73 19.44 -19.14 11.91
C ALA A 73 18.97 -17.73 11.55
N GLU A 74 19.81 -16.94 10.85
CA GLU A 74 19.44 -15.60 10.40
C GLU A 74 18.27 -15.63 9.40
N ASN A 75 18.28 -16.58 8.45
CA ASN A 75 17.16 -16.76 7.52
C ASN A 75 15.86 -17.17 8.23
N ILE A 76 15.95 -18.02 9.25
CA ILE A 76 14.78 -18.41 10.06
C ILE A 76 14.26 -17.20 10.84
N ILE A 77 15.15 -16.41 11.47
CA ILE A 77 14.79 -15.18 12.18
C ILE A 77 14.08 -14.19 11.24
N ASN A 78 14.62 -13.95 10.05
CA ASN A 78 14.00 -13.08 9.06
C ASN A 78 12.61 -13.60 8.64
N THR A 79 12.44 -14.92 8.53
CA THR A 79 11.13 -15.53 8.23
C THR A 79 10.14 -15.34 9.37
N LEU A 80 10.57 -15.48 10.63
CA LEU A 80 9.73 -15.25 11.82
C LEU A 80 9.28 -13.77 11.91
N LEU A 81 10.18 -12.83 11.63
CA LEU A 81 9.88 -11.40 11.55
C LEU A 81 8.86 -11.09 10.45
N GLN A 82 9.01 -11.70 9.27
CA GLN A 82 8.03 -11.56 8.20
C GLN A 82 6.66 -12.10 8.59
N GLY A 83 6.62 -13.17 9.40
CA GLY A 83 5.40 -13.72 10.00
C GLY A 83 4.62 -12.71 10.84
N ILE A 84 5.29 -11.76 11.48
CA ILE A 84 4.68 -10.64 12.21
C ILE A 84 4.69 -9.33 11.43
N GLY A 85 5.00 -9.34 10.13
CA GLY A 85 4.91 -8.17 9.25
C GLY A 85 6.11 -7.23 9.25
N ILE A 86 7.26 -7.66 9.78
CA ILE A 86 8.54 -6.97 9.67
C ILE A 86 9.30 -7.59 8.50
N MET A 87 9.50 -6.82 7.43
CA MET A 87 10.19 -7.28 6.21
C MET A 87 11.65 -6.81 6.11
N ILE A 88 12.09 -6.02 7.08
CA ILE A 88 13.48 -5.53 7.20
C ILE A 88 14.33 -6.65 7.83
N PRO A 89 15.60 -6.81 7.41
CA PRO A 89 16.52 -7.77 8.03
C PRO A 89 16.67 -7.59 9.54
N TRP A 90 16.92 -8.70 10.23
CA TRP A 90 16.98 -8.78 11.69
C TRP A 90 17.83 -7.69 12.34
N ARG A 91 19.09 -7.53 11.90
CA ARG A 91 20.05 -6.55 12.43
C ARG A 91 19.46 -5.14 12.49
N TRP A 92 18.78 -4.70 11.44
CA TRP A 92 18.18 -3.37 11.37
C TRP A 92 16.83 -3.29 12.09
N SER A 93 16.06 -4.38 12.09
CA SER A 93 14.79 -4.44 12.81
C SER A 93 14.95 -4.18 14.31
N GLN A 94 16.06 -4.61 14.92
CA GLN A 94 16.38 -4.34 16.32
C GLN A 94 16.48 -2.83 16.59
N TYR A 95 17.20 -2.09 15.73
CA TYR A 95 17.31 -0.63 15.85
C TYR A 95 15.97 0.08 15.67
N VAL A 96 15.15 -0.39 14.73
CA VAL A 96 13.81 0.19 14.49
C VAL A 96 12.89 -0.02 15.68
N LEU A 97 12.89 -1.23 16.26
CA LEU A 97 12.09 -1.55 17.45
C LEU A 97 12.61 -0.80 18.69
N TYR A 98 13.93 -0.65 18.82
CA TYR A 98 14.54 0.13 19.89
C TYR A 98 14.17 1.61 19.78
N TYR A 99 14.26 2.20 18.58
CA TYR A 99 13.81 3.56 18.30
C TYR A 99 12.34 3.76 18.65
N ALA A 100 11.47 2.85 18.19
CA ALA A 100 10.04 2.93 18.45
C ALA A 100 9.73 2.92 19.96
N ARG A 101 10.43 2.07 20.72
CA ARG A 101 10.32 2.03 22.19
C ARG A 101 10.85 3.30 22.85
N GLU A 102 12.03 3.78 22.44
CA GLU A 102 12.68 4.96 23.01
C GLU A 102 11.85 6.24 22.77
N LYS A 103 11.26 6.38 21.59
CA LYS A 103 10.44 7.55 21.22
C LYS A 103 8.96 7.40 21.52
N GLY A 104 8.54 6.27 22.12
CA GLY A 104 7.13 6.01 22.42
C GLY A 104 6.23 5.92 21.18
N VAL A 105 6.78 5.49 20.04
CA VAL A 105 6.03 5.30 18.81
C VAL A 105 5.09 4.12 18.98
N ALA A 106 3.78 4.38 18.91
CA ALA A 106 2.77 3.34 19.04
C ALA A 106 2.90 2.29 17.92
N GLU A 107 2.65 1.02 18.23
CA GLU A 107 2.74 -0.08 17.25
C GLU A 107 1.76 0.08 16.08
N ASN A 108 0.65 0.80 16.29
CA ASN A 108 -0.34 1.10 15.26
C ASN A 108 0.01 2.33 14.40
N ASN A 109 1.19 2.93 14.60
CA ASN A 109 1.66 4.08 13.83
C ASN A 109 1.77 3.72 12.35
N ILE A 110 1.15 4.53 11.49
CA ILE A 110 1.05 4.27 10.06
C ILE A 110 2.42 4.36 9.38
N GLU A 111 3.26 5.30 9.80
CA GLU A 111 4.60 5.54 9.24
C GLU A 111 5.55 4.39 9.57
N LEU A 112 5.56 3.93 10.83
CA LEU A 112 6.31 2.76 11.27
C LEU A 112 5.92 1.51 10.47
N ASN A 113 4.61 1.21 10.39
CA ASN A 113 4.15 0.01 9.68
C ASN A 113 4.43 0.09 8.17
N ALA A 114 4.36 1.27 7.57
CA ALA A 114 4.73 1.49 6.18
C ALA A 114 6.23 1.24 5.96
N PHE A 115 7.07 1.74 6.87
CA PHE A 115 8.51 1.57 6.84
C PHE A 115 8.94 0.11 6.98
N LEU A 116 8.41 -0.61 7.99
CA LEU A 116 8.71 -2.03 8.25
C LEU A 116 8.42 -2.96 7.07
N LYS A 117 7.58 -2.52 6.12
CA LYS A 117 7.18 -3.30 4.94
C LYS A 117 7.85 -2.84 3.66
N SER A 118 8.74 -1.87 3.70
CA SER A 118 9.30 -1.24 2.50
C SER A 118 10.81 -1.51 2.39
N PRO A 119 11.28 -2.77 2.46
CA PRO A 119 12.71 -3.07 2.40
C PRO A 119 13.30 -2.80 1.01
N GLN A 120 12.48 -2.84 -0.05
CA GLN A 120 12.91 -2.57 -1.42
C GLN A 120 13.36 -1.13 -1.65
N GLN A 121 12.98 -0.21 -0.75
CA GLN A 121 13.30 1.21 -0.80
C GLN A 121 14.54 1.54 0.05
N MET A 122 15.15 0.53 0.67
CA MET A 122 16.30 0.66 1.55
C MET A 122 17.49 0.02 0.88
N ASN A 123 18.62 0.71 0.84
CA ASN A 123 19.89 0.08 0.56
C ASN A 123 20.39 -0.50 1.88
N ILE A 124 20.38 -1.83 1.97
CA ILE A 124 20.74 -2.56 3.17
C ILE A 124 21.93 -3.44 2.82
N ASP A 125 23.11 -2.91 3.07
CA ASP A 125 24.33 -3.70 3.11
C ASP A 125 24.63 -4.10 4.56
N GLN A 126 25.62 -4.99 4.74
CA GLN A 126 25.96 -5.48 6.07
C GLN A 126 26.28 -4.33 7.04
N ASP A 127 26.90 -3.25 6.57
CA ASP A 127 27.34 -2.16 7.43
C ASP A 127 26.72 -0.79 7.13
N GLU A 128 25.92 -0.69 6.07
CA GLU A 128 25.32 0.58 5.65
C GLU A 128 23.81 0.45 5.54
N PHE A 129 23.12 1.40 6.18
CA PHE A 129 21.67 1.59 6.07
C PHE A 129 21.43 2.95 5.45
N SER A 130 20.93 2.98 4.23
CA SER A 130 20.52 4.24 3.58
C SER A 130 19.21 4.09 2.83
N TRP A 131 18.50 5.21 2.69
CA TRP A 131 17.27 5.24 1.91
C TRP A 131 17.62 5.40 0.43
N ASN A 132 17.13 4.48 -0.40
CA ASN A 132 17.38 4.53 -1.84
C ASN A 132 16.37 5.46 -2.52
N GLU A 133 16.74 6.74 -2.66
CA GLU A 133 15.92 7.74 -3.36
C GLU A 133 15.63 7.34 -4.81
N SER A 134 16.59 6.73 -5.51
CA SER A 134 16.40 6.31 -6.90
C SER A 134 15.31 5.23 -7.02
N GLU A 135 15.35 4.19 -6.18
CA GLU A 135 14.33 3.14 -6.16
C GLU A 135 12.98 3.66 -5.68
N TYR A 136 12.96 4.58 -4.72
CA TYR A 136 11.74 5.28 -4.29
C TYR A 136 11.06 6.00 -5.48
N TRP A 137 11.81 6.84 -6.21
CA TRP A 137 11.27 7.58 -7.36
C TRP A 137 10.92 6.65 -8.53
N SER A 138 11.75 5.66 -8.82
CA SER A 138 11.50 4.63 -9.85
C SER A 138 10.20 3.87 -9.57
N CYS A 139 9.96 3.50 -8.31
CA CYS A 139 8.73 2.82 -7.90
C CYS A 139 7.49 3.71 -8.09
N ILE A 140 7.56 4.98 -7.65
CA ILE A 140 6.47 5.95 -7.82
C ILE A 140 6.16 6.15 -9.30
N VAL A 141 7.19 6.43 -10.12
CA VAL A 141 7.05 6.62 -11.56
C VAL A 141 6.41 5.39 -12.20
N ARG A 142 6.88 4.18 -11.87
CA ARG A 142 6.32 2.93 -12.41
C ARG A 142 4.84 2.77 -12.07
N VAL A 143 4.45 3.02 -10.83
CA VAL A 143 3.04 2.95 -10.39
C VAL A 143 2.17 3.92 -11.19
N TRP A 144 2.60 5.17 -11.31
CA TRP A 144 1.81 6.19 -12.03
C TRP A 144 1.81 6.01 -13.54
N VAL A 145 2.91 5.57 -14.15
CA VAL A 145 2.97 5.25 -15.58
C VAL A 145 2.03 4.09 -15.91
N VAL A 146 2.07 3.01 -15.12
CA VAL A 146 1.12 1.90 -15.27
C VAL A 146 -0.31 2.40 -15.11
N MET A 147 -0.58 3.23 -14.09
CA MET A 147 -1.91 3.80 -13.89
C MET A 147 -2.37 4.65 -15.07
N LEU A 148 -1.49 5.48 -15.67
CA LEU A 148 -1.81 6.29 -16.84
C LEU A 148 -2.15 5.42 -18.06
N ILE A 149 -1.37 4.37 -18.32
CA ILE A 149 -1.62 3.43 -19.44
C ILE A 149 -2.98 2.75 -19.26
N PHE A 150 -3.24 2.18 -18.07
CA PHE A 150 -4.53 1.53 -17.80
C PHE A 150 -5.69 2.52 -17.80
N SER A 151 -5.48 3.77 -17.37
CA SER A 151 -6.47 4.84 -17.49
C SER A 151 -6.84 5.11 -18.93
N ALA A 152 -5.84 5.27 -19.80
CA ALA A 152 -6.07 5.53 -21.21
C ALA A 152 -6.91 4.43 -21.86
N VAL A 153 -6.66 3.16 -21.52
CA VAL A 153 -7.41 2.02 -22.06
C VAL A 153 -8.81 1.92 -21.45
N LEU A 154 -8.93 1.84 -20.13
CA LEU A 154 -10.20 1.55 -19.46
C LEU A 154 -11.19 2.71 -19.55
N LEU A 155 -10.72 3.95 -19.46
CA LEU A 155 -11.58 5.13 -19.68
C LEU A 155 -12.00 5.23 -21.14
N SER A 156 -11.13 4.93 -22.10
CA SER A 156 -11.52 4.90 -23.53
C SER A 156 -12.59 3.86 -23.80
N ILE A 157 -12.48 2.65 -23.23
CA ILE A 157 -13.50 1.61 -23.34
C ILE A 157 -14.81 2.07 -22.70
N SER A 158 -14.74 2.61 -21.47
CA SER A 158 -15.92 3.08 -20.74
C SER A 158 -16.65 4.20 -21.47
N LEU A 159 -15.91 5.22 -21.94
CA LEU A 159 -16.48 6.35 -22.67
C LEU A 159 -17.04 5.94 -24.03
N LYS A 160 -16.37 5.04 -24.78
CA LYS A 160 -16.90 4.52 -26.05
C LYS A 160 -18.18 3.72 -25.85
N ALA A 161 -18.20 2.80 -24.89
CA ALA A 161 -19.37 1.98 -24.59
C ALA A 161 -20.56 2.84 -24.15
N LEU A 162 -20.31 3.86 -23.32
CA LEU A 162 -21.34 4.80 -22.88
C LEU A 162 -21.85 5.70 -24.03
N ASN A 163 -20.96 6.18 -24.90
CA ASN A 163 -21.35 7.00 -26.06
C ASN A 163 -22.20 6.20 -27.06
N LEU A 164 -21.88 4.92 -27.27
CA LEU A 164 -22.70 4.03 -28.11
C LEU A 164 -24.07 3.73 -27.48
N ALA A 165 -24.11 3.49 -26.16
CA ALA A 165 -25.35 3.26 -25.44
C ALA A 165 -26.28 4.49 -25.42
N THR A 166 -25.72 5.71 -25.31
CA THR A 166 -26.51 6.94 -25.25
C THR A 166 -27.03 7.42 -26.61
N LYS A 167 -26.45 6.94 -27.72
CA LYS A 167 -26.91 7.28 -29.08
C LYS A 167 -28.03 6.37 -29.59
N SER A 168 -28.39 5.34 -28.84
CA SER A 168 -29.39 4.35 -29.24
C SER A 168 -30.48 4.26 -28.17
N ASN A 169 -31.74 4.44 -28.58
CA ASN A 169 -32.90 4.30 -27.68
C ASN A 169 -33.36 2.84 -27.53
N ASP A 170 -32.63 1.89 -28.11
CA ASP A 170 -32.99 0.48 -28.10
C ASP A 170 -32.48 -0.23 -26.84
N ALA A 171 -33.35 -1.03 -26.22
CA ALA A 171 -33.02 -1.85 -25.06
C ALA A 171 -31.85 -2.84 -25.29
N GLN A 172 -31.50 -3.10 -26.56
CA GLN A 172 -30.38 -3.96 -26.97
C GLN A 172 -29.00 -3.42 -26.55
N TYR A 173 -28.89 -2.15 -26.17
CA TYR A 173 -27.62 -1.52 -25.80
C TYR A 173 -27.36 -1.49 -24.28
N THR A 174 -28.27 -2.05 -23.47
CA THR A 174 -28.10 -2.27 -22.02
C THR A 174 -26.79 -3.01 -21.65
N PRO A 175 -26.30 -4.02 -22.40
CA PRO A 175 -25.02 -4.67 -22.12
C PRO A 175 -23.80 -3.73 -22.24
N LEU A 176 -23.86 -2.69 -23.08
CA LEU A 176 -22.77 -1.70 -23.19
C LEU A 176 -22.67 -0.83 -21.94
N LEU A 177 -23.79 -0.50 -21.30
CA LEU A 177 -23.79 0.21 -20.01
C LEU A 177 -23.11 -0.61 -18.92
N PHE A 178 -23.34 -1.92 -18.92
CA PHE A 178 -22.68 -2.83 -17.98
C PHE A 178 -21.16 -2.93 -18.23
N ILE A 179 -20.74 -2.99 -19.49
CA ILE A 179 -19.31 -2.94 -19.87
C ILE A 179 -18.67 -1.62 -19.47
N ALA A 180 -19.35 -0.49 -19.69
CA ALA A 180 -18.87 0.83 -19.28
C ALA A 180 -18.67 0.91 -17.75
N PHE A 181 -19.62 0.35 -16.99
CA PHE A 181 -19.57 0.28 -15.55
C PHE A 181 -18.42 -0.58 -15.02
N ILE A 182 -18.29 -1.82 -15.51
CA ILE A 182 -17.20 -2.72 -15.08
C ILE A 182 -15.85 -2.07 -15.38
N SER A 183 -15.69 -1.49 -16.57
CA SER A 183 -14.43 -0.83 -16.97
C SER A 183 -14.08 0.33 -16.03
N PHE A 184 -15.09 1.12 -15.63
CA PHE A 184 -14.92 2.20 -14.67
C PHE A 184 -14.57 1.69 -13.27
N VAL A 185 -15.26 0.65 -12.78
CA VAL A 185 -14.97 0.03 -11.48
C VAL A 185 -13.54 -0.53 -11.45
N CYS A 186 -13.12 -1.25 -12.49
CA CYS A 186 -11.75 -1.76 -12.60
C CYS A 186 -10.71 -0.63 -12.59
N TRP A 187 -10.95 0.44 -13.35
CA TRP A 187 -10.09 1.62 -13.34
C TRP A 187 -9.98 2.24 -11.94
N PHE A 188 -11.12 2.38 -11.27
CA PHE A 188 -11.18 2.96 -9.94
C PHE A 188 -10.42 2.13 -8.89
N ILE A 189 -10.51 0.80 -8.96
CA ILE A 189 -9.76 -0.11 -8.08
C ILE A 189 -8.25 0.06 -8.29
N LEU A 190 -7.79 0.14 -9.55
CA LEU A 190 -6.39 0.38 -9.87
C LEU A 190 -5.92 1.76 -9.39
N PHE A 191 -6.77 2.78 -9.51
CA PHE A 191 -6.49 4.12 -9.00
C PHE A 191 -6.28 4.11 -7.49
N LEU A 192 -7.22 3.52 -6.73
CA LEU A 192 -7.10 3.40 -5.29
C LEU A 192 -5.84 2.64 -4.89
N GLY A 193 -5.54 1.51 -5.56
CA GLY A 193 -4.34 0.74 -5.30
C GLY A 193 -3.05 1.58 -5.48
N SER A 194 -3.02 2.42 -6.52
CA SER A 194 -1.91 3.31 -6.82
C SER A 194 -1.75 4.41 -5.76
N VAL A 195 -2.84 5.05 -5.36
CA VAL A 195 -2.85 6.09 -4.30
C VAL A 195 -2.43 5.50 -2.95
N MET A 196 -2.90 4.29 -2.61
CA MET A 196 -2.51 3.60 -1.38
C MET A 196 -1.01 3.26 -1.38
N GLN A 197 -0.48 2.77 -2.50
CA GLN A 197 0.94 2.47 -2.62
C GLN A 197 1.79 3.73 -2.48
N ASP A 198 1.41 4.84 -3.12
CA ASP A 198 2.08 6.13 -3.00
C ASP A 198 2.01 6.70 -1.57
N SER A 199 0.85 6.60 -0.91
CA SER A 199 0.70 6.95 0.51
C SER A 199 1.65 6.15 1.40
N ARG A 200 1.73 4.83 1.20
CA ARG A 200 2.65 3.95 1.92
C ARG A 200 4.11 4.36 1.73
N LEU A 201 4.54 4.62 0.49
CA LEU A 201 5.92 5.02 0.21
C LEU A 201 6.29 6.35 0.89
N ARG A 202 5.38 7.34 0.83
CA ARG A 202 5.58 8.63 1.51
C ARG A 202 5.66 8.49 3.03
N ASN A 203 4.78 7.67 3.62
CA ASN A 203 4.80 7.42 5.07
C ASN A 203 6.06 6.69 5.51
N ALA A 204 6.54 5.71 4.73
CA ALA A 204 7.81 5.04 4.97
C ALA A 204 8.99 6.03 4.91
N LYS A 205 9.01 6.91 3.91
CA LYS A 205 10.03 7.97 3.78
C LYS A 205 10.02 8.94 4.97
N ARG A 206 8.83 9.33 5.46
CA ARG A 206 8.69 10.19 6.65
C ARG A 206 9.24 9.55 7.91
N PHE A 207 8.94 8.26 8.12
CA PHE A 207 9.54 7.52 9.23
C PHE A 207 11.06 7.48 9.09
N ASN A 208 11.56 7.17 7.89
CA ASN A 208 13.00 7.13 7.63
C ASN A 208 13.69 8.46 7.95
N ALA A 209 13.09 9.59 7.58
CA ALA A 209 13.63 10.92 7.86
C ALA A 209 13.80 11.20 9.38
N GLN A 210 12.97 10.57 10.22
CA GLN A 210 13.07 10.68 11.69
C GLN A 210 14.01 9.62 12.28
N PHE A 211 14.07 8.44 11.67
CA PHE A 211 14.85 7.30 12.13
C PHE A 211 16.33 7.41 11.76
N SER A 212 16.66 7.78 10.52
CA SER A 212 18.05 7.82 10.01
C SER A 212 18.97 8.70 10.87
N PRO A 213 18.61 9.95 11.24
CA PRO A 213 19.50 10.78 12.07
C PRO A 213 19.75 10.19 13.46
N TRP A 214 18.73 9.53 14.05
CA TRP A 214 18.89 8.84 15.32
C TRP A 214 19.76 7.59 15.17
N LEU A 215 19.63 6.85 14.07
CA LEU A 215 20.42 5.66 13.80
C LEU A 215 21.91 6.02 13.66
N GLU A 216 22.22 7.06 12.88
CA GLU A 216 23.58 7.59 12.73
C GLU A 216 24.18 7.95 14.09
N GLN A 217 23.43 8.67 14.93
CA GLN A 217 23.89 9.03 16.27
C GLN A 217 24.24 7.80 17.12
N LYS A 218 23.40 6.75 17.09
CA LYS A 218 23.64 5.51 17.86
C LYS A 218 24.81 4.71 17.32
N LEU A 219 24.99 4.66 16.00
CA LEU A 219 26.12 3.98 15.37
C LEU A 219 27.45 4.69 15.69
N CYS A 220 27.50 6.02 15.61
CA CYS A 220 28.67 6.81 16.01
C CYS A 220 29.02 6.64 17.50
N GLN A 221 28.02 6.64 18.38
CA GLN A 221 28.23 6.39 19.81
C GLN A 221 28.86 5.02 20.07
N LYS A 222 28.34 3.98 19.41
CA LYS A 222 28.85 2.61 19.56
C LYS A 222 30.31 2.49 19.11
N GLN A 223 30.70 3.18 18.04
CA GLN A 223 32.07 3.25 17.55
C GLN A 223 33.01 4.02 18.49
N SER A 224 32.52 5.03 19.22
CA SER A 224 33.34 5.79 20.19
C SER A 224 33.57 5.08 21.53
N THR A 225 32.80 4.02 21.81
CA THR A 225 32.89 3.20 23.03
C THR A 225 33.65 1.88 22.84
N MET A 226 34.09 1.59 21.61
CA MET A 226 35.03 0.50 21.29
C MET A 226 36.44 1.06 21.17
#